data_AF-A0A8M1FUX0-F1
#
_entry.id   AF-A0A8M1FUX0-F1
#
_cell.length_a   1.000
_cell.length_b   1.000
_cell.length_c   1.000
_cell.angle_alpha   90.00
_cell.angle_beta   90.00
_cell.angle_gamma   90.00
#
_symmetry.space_group_name_H-M   'P 1'
#
loop_
_entity.id
_entity.type
_entity.pdbx_description
1 polymer ?
#
loop_
_entity_poly.entity_id
_entity_poly.type
_entity_poly.pdbx_seq_one_letter_code
_entity_poly.pdbx_strand_id
1 'polypeptide(L)'
;MLIVFCPPEFGILMKLLSSEDEIVVGNAALCLGNCVEVPYAALPLLKTEIVQVLLRHTGGDAQKTAVQLNAGIALAKLCTAEPRFAAQLQELHGLEILSSTMKHIVD
;
A
#
# COMPACT_ATOMS: atom_id res chain seq x y z
N MET A 1 24.21 6.41 -12.45
CA MET A 1 23.40 6.70 -11.25
C MET A 1 22.07 7.26 -11.70
N LEU A 2 21.05 6.41 -11.92
CA LEU A 2 19.72 6.85 -12.34
C LEU A 2 18.97 7.38 -11.12
N ILE A 3 18.83 8.71 -11.05
CA ILE A 3 17.92 9.38 -10.13
C ILE A 3 16.51 9.11 -10.65
N VAL A 4 15.93 7.98 -10.24
CA VAL A 4 14.49 7.72 -10.42
C VAL A 4 13.74 8.69 -9.52
N PHE A 5 13.21 9.76 -10.11
CA PHE A 5 12.33 10.74 -9.47
C PHE A 5 10.96 10.08 -9.28
N CYS A 6 10.41 10.15 -8.07
CA CYS A 6 9.02 9.78 -7.82
C CYS A 6 8.13 10.84 -8.49
N PRO A 7 7.22 10.46 -9.41
CA PRO A 7 6.27 11.39 -9.99
C PRO A 7 5.55 12.19 -8.89
N PRO A 8 5.37 13.52 -9.04
CA PRO A 8 4.75 14.36 -8.02
C PRO A 8 3.35 13.87 -7.60
N GLU A 9 2.68 13.14 -8.48
CA GLU A 9 1.37 12.51 -8.28
C GLU A 9 1.41 11.45 -7.15
N PHE A 10 2.45 10.62 -7.09
CA PHE A 10 2.62 9.66 -6.00
C PHE A 10 2.97 10.36 -4.68
N GLY A 11 3.67 11.51 -4.74
CA GLY A 11 3.92 12.34 -3.56
C GLY A 11 2.62 12.86 -2.92
N ILE A 12 1.61 13.18 -3.73
CA ILE A 12 0.28 13.56 -3.24
C ILE A 12 -0.44 12.35 -2.62
N LEU A 13 -0.45 11.21 -3.30
CA LEU A 13 -1.09 9.99 -2.77
C LEU A 13 -0.48 9.56 -1.42
N MET A 14 0.84 9.64 -1.27
CA MET A 14 1.52 9.36 0.00
C MET A 14 1.08 10.31 1.13
N LYS A 15 0.85 11.59 0.83
CA LYS A 15 0.31 12.55 1.80
C LYS A 15 -1.15 12.21 2.16
N LEU A 16 -1.97 11.87 1.17
CA LEU A 16 -3.38 11.52 1.40
C LEU A 16 -3.53 10.22 2.19
N LEU A 17 -2.62 9.26 2.03
CA LEU A 17 -2.52 8.07 2.88
C LEU A 17 -2.22 8.40 4.35
N SER A 18 -1.76 9.61 4.67
CA SER A 18 -1.53 10.07 6.05
C SER A 18 -2.68 10.94 6.59
N SER A 19 -3.79 11.04 5.86
CA SER A 19 -4.99 11.79 6.28
C SER A 19 -5.68 11.13 7.48
N GLU A 20 -6.37 11.93 8.29
CA GLU A 20 -7.26 11.43 9.35
C GLU A 20 -8.60 10.94 8.79
N ASP A 21 -9.00 11.46 7.62
CA ASP A 21 -10.23 11.09 6.93
C ASP A 21 -10.08 9.71 6.25
N GLU A 22 -10.82 8.73 6.75
CA GLU A 22 -10.81 7.35 6.29
C GLU A 22 -11.23 7.19 4.83
N ILE A 23 -12.16 8.03 4.35
CA ILE A 23 -12.59 8.03 2.96
C ILE A 23 -11.43 8.48 2.08
N VAL A 24 -10.70 9.51 2.50
CA VAL A 24 -9.52 10.00 1.78
C VAL A 24 -8.42 8.94 1.76
N VAL A 25 -8.11 8.32 2.90
CA VAL A 25 -7.08 7.26 2.98
C VAL A 25 -7.45 6.06 2.11
N GLY A 26 -8.69 5.58 2.22
CA GLY A 26 -9.18 4.43 1.45
C GLY A 26 -9.15 4.69 -0.06
N ASN A 27 -9.55 5.89 -0.49
CA ASN A 27 -9.47 6.27 -1.90
C ASN A 27 -8.03 6.44 -2.38
N ALA A 28 -7.15 7.02 -1.56
CA ALA A 28 -5.73 7.16 -1.90
C ALA A 28 -5.06 5.79 -2.08
N ALA A 29 -5.35 4.83 -1.21
CA ALA A 29 -4.87 3.45 -1.35
C ALA A 29 -5.38 2.79 -2.63
N LEU A 30 -6.68 2.91 -2.93
CA LEU A 30 -7.28 2.36 -4.15
C LEU A 30 -6.67 2.97 -5.42
N CYS A 31 -6.55 4.31 -5.46
CA CYS A 31 -5.93 5.03 -6.56
C CYS A 31 -4.49 4.58 -6.77
N LEU A 32 -3.70 4.50 -5.70
CA LEU A 32 -2.33 4.01 -5.76
C LEU A 32 -2.26 2.59 -6.33
N GLY A 33 -3.12 1.68 -5.83
CA GLY A 33 -3.21 0.30 -6.31
C GLY A 33 -3.43 0.23 -7.82
N ASN A 34 -4.27 1.11 -8.38
CA ASN A 34 -4.50 1.16 -9.82
C ASN A 34 -3.33 1.81 -10.59
N CYS A 35 -2.66 2.82 -10.01
CA CYS A 35 -1.51 3.46 -10.63
C CYS A 35 -0.33 2.49 -10.82
N VAL A 36 -0.10 1.59 -9.87
CA VAL A 36 1.05 0.66 -9.90
C VAL A 36 0.87 -0.50 -10.87
N GLU A 37 -0.35 -0.74 -11.38
CA GLU A 37 -0.61 -1.69 -12.48
C GLU A 37 -0.04 -1.21 -13.82
N VAL A 38 0.23 0.10 -13.95
CA VAL A 38 0.91 0.63 -15.12
C VAL A 38 2.38 0.17 -15.11
N PRO A 39 2.88 -0.44 -16.20
CA PRO A 39 4.26 -0.92 -16.26
C PRO A 39 5.27 0.14 -15.81
N TYR A 40 6.21 -0.28 -14.95
CA TYR A 40 7.28 0.55 -14.39
C TYR A 40 6.84 1.69 -13.45
N ALA A 41 5.54 1.94 -13.27
CA ALA A 41 5.04 3.02 -12.40
C ALA A 41 5.38 2.78 -10.91
N ALA A 42 5.56 1.53 -10.51
CA ALA A 42 5.93 1.17 -9.14
C ALA A 42 7.42 1.40 -8.82
N LEU A 43 8.30 1.49 -9.83
CA LEU A 43 9.75 1.60 -9.61
C LEU A 43 10.18 2.79 -8.74
N PRO A 44 9.62 4.01 -8.88
CA PRO A 44 10.01 5.14 -8.05
C PRO A 44 9.63 4.97 -6.58
N LEU A 45 8.64 4.13 -6.28
CA LEU A 45 8.17 3.86 -4.93
C LEU A 45 9.14 2.99 -4.11
N LEU A 46 10.11 2.31 -4.75
CA LEU A 46 11.11 1.48 -4.05
C LEU A 46 11.97 2.25 -3.06
N LYS A 47 12.07 3.58 -3.23
CA LYS A 47 12.81 4.48 -2.36
C LYS A 47 11.93 5.13 -1.29
N THR A 48 10.70 4.66 -1.12
CA THR A 48 9.70 5.22 -0.20
C THR A 48 9.28 4.19 0.83
N GLU A 49 8.64 4.63 1.90
CA GLU A 49 8.08 3.76 2.95
C GLU A 49 6.70 3.20 2.58
N ILE A 50 6.34 3.14 1.29
CA ILE A 50 4.97 2.80 0.87
C ILE A 50 4.49 1.45 1.40
N VAL A 51 5.37 0.44 1.43
CA VAL A 51 5.05 -0.90 1.95
C VAL A 51 4.65 -0.79 3.41
N GLN A 52 5.42 -0.06 4.21
CA GLN A 52 5.13 0.14 5.63
C GLN A 52 3.84 0.94 5.84
N VAL A 53 3.59 1.99 5.03
CA VAL A 53 2.37 2.80 5.10
C VAL A 53 1.13 1.95 4.80
N LEU A 54 1.13 1.19 3.70
CA LEU A 54 0.01 0.31 3.33
C LEU A 54 -0.17 -0.82 4.35
N LEU A 55 0.92 -1.38 4.86
CA LEU A 55 0.87 -2.45 5.86
C LEU A 55 0.24 -1.98 7.18
N ARG A 56 0.59 -0.77 7.64
CA ARG A 56 -0.04 -0.15 8.83
C ARG A 56 -1.54 0.04 8.65
N HIS A 57 -1.99 0.46 7.46
CA HIS A 57 -3.42 0.60 7.17
C HIS A 57 -4.12 -0.75 7.07
N THR A 58 -3.45 -1.78 6.54
CA THR A 58 -4.02 -3.13 6.44
C THR A 58 -4.19 -3.79 7.81
N GLY A 59 -3.23 -3.58 8.72
CA GLY A 59 -3.29 -4.04 10.12
C GLY A 59 -3.92 -3.03 11.08
N GLY A 60 -4.59 -2.00 10.57
CA GLY A 60 -5.14 -0.90 11.36
C GLY A 60 -6.41 -1.28 12.14
N ASP A 61 -7.15 -0.28 12.60
CA ASP A 61 -8.40 -0.46 13.34
C ASP A 61 -9.43 -1.30 12.56
N ALA A 62 -9.98 -2.34 13.20
CA ALA A 62 -10.98 -3.24 12.64
C ALA A 62 -12.31 -2.54 12.26
N GLN A 63 -12.58 -1.34 12.79
CA GLN A 63 -13.73 -0.53 12.36
C GLN A 63 -13.53 0.09 10.97
N LYS A 64 -12.29 0.18 10.47
CA LYS A 64 -11.92 0.80 9.18
C LYS A 64 -11.78 -0.23 8.06
N THR A 65 -12.76 -1.12 7.93
CA THR A 65 -12.70 -2.29 7.02
C THR A 65 -12.42 -1.91 5.56
N ALA A 66 -13.00 -0.82 5.05
CA ALA A 66 -12.77 -0.35 3.70
C ALA A 66 -11.31 0.13 3.47
N VAL A 67 -10.73 0.81 4.46
CA VAL A 67 -9.33 1.27 4.40
C VAL A 67 -8.39 0.07 4.43
N GLN A 68 -8.62 -0.87 5.34
CA GLN A 68 -7.84 -2.10 5.44
C GLN A 68 -7.87 -2.90 4.13
N LEU A 69 -9.05 -3.09 3.56
CA LEU A 69 -9.24 -3.83 2.31
C LEU A 69 -8.51 -3.12 1.15
N ASN A 70 -8.72 -1.81 0.98
CA ASN A 70 -8.10 -1.06 -0.10
C ASN A 70 -6.57 -1.03 0.02
N ALA A 71 -6.05 -0.86 1.24
CA ALA A 71 -4.61 -0.92 1.50
C ALA A 71 -4.03 -2.31 1.22
N GLY A 72 -4.72 -3.38 1.62
CA GLY A 72 -4.32 -4.75 1.35
C GLY A 72 -4.30 -5.07 -0.15
N ILE A 73 -5.33 -4.64 -0.90
CA ILE A 73 -5.38 -4.80 -2.36
C ILE A 73 -4.25 -4.00 -3.02
N ALA A 74 -4.05 -2.75 -2.62
CA ALA A 74 -2.98 -1.92 -3.17
C ALA A 74 -1.60 -2.54 -2.90
N LEU A 75 -1.39 -3.10 -1.72
CA LEU A 75 -0.16 -3.79 -1.34
C LEU A 75 0.06 -5.07 -2.18
N ALA A 76 -0.99 -5.85 -2.40
CA ALA A 76 -0.94 -7.03 -3.26
C ALA A 76 -0.57 -6.65 -4.70
N LYS A 77 -1.24 -5.64 -5.27
CA LYS A 77 -0.95 -5.12 -6.61
C LYS A 77 0.48 -4.58 -6.71
N LEU A 78 0.96 -3.87 -5.69
CA LEU A 78 2.32 -3.37 -5.61
C LEU A 78 3.36 -4.51 -5.69
N CYS A 79 3.17 -5.56 -4.89
CA CYS A 79 4.02 -6.75 -4.89
C CYS A 79 3.98 -7.52 -6.22
N THR A 80 2.82 -7.56 -6.89
CA THR A 80 2.69 -8.17 -8.22
C THR A 80 3.39 -7.35 -9.29
N ALA A 81 3.26 -6.02 -9.24
CA ALA A 81 3.87 -5.12 -10.23
C ALA A 81 5.41 -5.07 -10.12
N GLU A 82 5.95 -5.19 -8.91
CA GLU A 82 7.39 -5.16 -8.66
C GLU A 82 7.75 -6.10 -7.48
N PRO A 83 8.36 -7.27 -7.76
CA PRO A 83 8.64 -8.31 -6.75
C PRO A 83 9.53 -7.87 -5.58
N ARG A 84 10.35 -6.82 -5.74
CA ARG A 84 11.16 -6.28 -4.64
C ARG A 84 10.32 -5.79 -3.46
N PHE A 85 9.08 -5.36 -3.70
CA PHE A 85 8.16 -5.00 -2.61
C PHE A 85 7.73 -6.22 -1.79
N ALA A 86 7.65 -7.42 -2.38
CA ALA A 86 7.35 -8.63 -1.62
C ALA A 86 8.51 -9.01 -0.68
N ALA A 87 9.76 -8.77 -1.07
CA ALA A 87 10.91 -8.93 -0.20
C ALA A 87 10.86 -7.94 0.98
N GLN A 88 10.56 -6.66 0.71
CA GLN A 88 10.37 -5.65 1.76
C GLN A 88 9.22 -6.03 2.72
N LEU A 89 8.13 -6.57 2.19
CA LEU A 89 7.00 -7.03 2.99
C LEU A 89 7.39 -8.19 3.92
N GLN A 90 8.22 -9.12 3.44
CA GLN A 90 8.75 -10.22 4.25
C GLN A 90 9.67 -9.73 5.37
N GLU A 91 10.55 -8.77 5.07
CA GLU A 91 11.45 -8.13 6.06
C GLU A 91 10.68 -7.43 7.18
N LEU A 92 9.46 -6.95 6.89
CA LEU A 92 8.59 -6.28 7.84
C LEU A 92 7.68 -7.23 8.63
N HIS A 93 7.81 -8.55 8.49
CA HIS A 93 6.83 -9.52 9.03
C HIS A 93 5.39 -9.20 8.59
N GLY A 94 5.26 -8.73 7.35
CA GLY A 94 3.99 -8.23 6.83
C GLY A 94 2.98 -9.34 6.51
N LEU A 95 3.45 -10.57 6.32
CA LEU A 95 2.58 -11.73 6.09
C LEU A 95 1.75 -12.07 7.34
N GLU A 96 2.33 -11.91 8.54
CA GLU A 96 1.64 -12.12 9.81
C GLU A 96 0.54 -11.07 10.03
N ILE A 97 0.83 -9.81 9.69
CA ILE A 97 -0.14 -8.71 9.76
C ILE A 97 -1.29 -8.95 8.76
N LEU A 98 -0.97 -9.29 7.52
CA LEU A 98 -1.98 -9.61 6.49
C LEU A 98 -2.87 -10.80 6.88
N SER A 99 -2.27 -11.86 7.42
CA SER A 99 -2.98 -13.04 7.90
C SER A 99 -3.96 -12.70 9.04
N SER A 100 -3.62 -11.74 9.89
CA SER A 100 -4.50 -11.29 10.98
C SER A 100 -5.74 -10.54 10.46
N THR A 101 -5.59 -9.72 9.42
CA THR A 101 -6.70 -8.99 8.79
C THR A 101 -7.67 -9.94 8.07
N MET A 102 -7.18 -11.02 7.47
CA MET A 102 -8.04 -12.01 6.79
C MET A 102 -8.93 -12.83 7.74
N LYS A 103 -8.62 -12.88 9.04
CA LYS A 103 -9.46 -13.59 10.03
C LYS A 103 -10.85 -12.97 10.19
N HIS A 104 -11.06 -11.76 9.69
CA HIS A 104 -12.34 -11.04 9.73
C HIS A 104 -13.14 -11.14 8.42
N ILE A 105 -12.66 -11.89 7.42
CA ILE A 105 -13.35 -12.11 6.13
C ILE A 105 -14.20 -13.39 6.16
N VAL A 106 -14.01 -14.24 7.18
CA VAL A 106 -14.79 -15.47 7.39
C VAL A 106 -15.69 -15.29 8.61
N ASP A 107 -16.72 -14.47 8.46
CA ASP A 107 -17.98 -14.56 9.22
C ASP A 107 -19.14 -13.99 8.38
#